data_AF-A0A2S5LH47-F1
#
_entry.id   AF-A0A2S5LH47-F1
#
_cell.length_a   1.000
_cell.length_b   1.000
_cell.length_c   1.000
_cell.angle_alpha   90.00
_cell.angle_beta   90.00
_cell.angle_gamma   90.00
#
_symmetry.space_group_name_H-M   'P 1'
#
loop_
_entity.id
_entity.type
_entity.pdbx_description
1 polymer ?
#
loop_
_entity_poly.entity_id
_entity_poly.type
_entity_poly.pdbx_seq_one_letter_code
_entity_poly.pdbx_strand_id
1 'polypeptide(L)'
;MATNKHWDIFCKIVDNFGDIGICWRLAKQLQQEHQLHIRLFIDDLNVAKYLIPALDTLLAQQTIQNITIVSWSTNTTFTHNAQVVIESFACELPPQYLALMHPDTIWINLEYLSAEAWVGDFHAKNSKRGQLTRHFFFPGFTSKTGGLLREHDIVNAKQQHLLKSSTLPAHDHLKVSLFCYPHAPIASLLTAIANSNQQVSCYVPNSNILSTVAKFFERESLHPGDQLTYKNLTLHVIPFLSQDDYDKLLCSCDLNF
;
A
#
# COMPACT_ATOMS: atom_id res chain seq x y z
N MET A 1 -24.25 -7.11 20.20
CA MET A 1 -22.91 -7.71 20.30
C MET A 1 -21.95 -6.59 20.65
N ALA A 2 -21.11 -6.74 21.68
CA ALA A 2 -20.12 -5.73 22.00
C ALA A 2 -19.25 -5.55 20.74
N THR A 3 -19.36 -4.40 20.08
CA THR A 3 -18.47 -4.04 18.99
C THR A 3 -17.08 -3.98 19.61
N ASN A 4 -16.21 -4.94 19.29
CA ASN A 4 -14.81 -4.87 19.70
C ASN A 4 -14.22 -3.62 19.05
N LYS A 5 -14.18 -2.52 19.81
CA LYS A 5 -13.90 -1.19 19.26
C LYS A 5 -12.42 -0.96 19.04
N HIS A 6 -11.53 -1.80 19.57
CA HIS A 6 -10.09 -1.59 19.51
C HIS A 6 -9.40 -2.74 18.76
N TRP A 7 -8.68 -2.37 17.72
CA TRP A 7 -7.92 -3.27 16.86
C TRP A 7 -6.46 -2.83 16.81
N ASP A 8 -5.56 -3.78 16.99
CA ASP A 8 -4.13 -3.59 16.76
C ASP A 8 -3.73 -4.24 15.44
N ILE A 9 -2.98 -3.52 14.62
CA ILE A 9 -2.43 -4.01 13.36
C ILE A 9 -0.91 -3.92 13.45
N PHE A 10 -0.23 -5.05 13.29
CA PHE A 10 1.23 -5.12 13.27
C PHE A 10 1.72 -5.19 11.84
N CYS A 11 2.45 -4.17 11.42
CA CYS A 11 3.11 -4.08 10.13
C CYS A 11 4.62 -4.16 10.34
N LYS A 12 5.25 -5.17 9.71
CA LYS A 12 6.69 -5.26 9.55
C LYS A 12 7.01 -5.08 8.07
N ILE A 13 7.79 -4.08 7.73
CA ILE A 13 8.03 -3.69 6.34
C ILE A 13 9.15 -4.57 5.77
N VAL A 14 8.78 -5.47 4.87
CA VAL A 14 9.72 -6.31 4.12
C VAL A 14 9.66 -5.97 2.63
N ASP A 15 8.46 -5.84 2.06
CA ASP A 15 8.25 -5.44 0.66
C ASP A 15 7.97 -3.93 0.53
N ASN A 16 8.97 -3.12 0.89
CA ASN A 16 8.99 -1.66 0.75
C ASN A 16 7.63 -0.98 1.04
N PHE A 17 6.94 -0.51 0.01
CA PHE A 17 5.68 0.23 0.12
C PHE A 17 4.45 -0.68 0.12
N GLY A 18 4.57 -1.96 -0.24
CA GLY A 18 3.48 -2.91 -0.35
C GLY A 18 2.85 -3.22 1.00
N ASP A 19 3.65 -3.72 1.94
CA ASP A 19 3.17 -4.13 3.27
C ASP A 19 2.51 -2.97 4.02
N ILE A 20 3.25 -1.86 4.16
CA ILE A 20 2.74 -0.67 4.83
C ILE A 20 1.58 -0.03 4.07
N GLY A 21 1.58 -0.11 2.73
CA GLY A 21 0.47 0.39 1.92
C GLY A 21 -0.83 -0.35 2.19
N ILE A 22 -0.79 -1.67 2.29
CA ILE A 22 -1.96 -2.50 2.62
C ILE A 22 -2.40 -2.23 4.05
N CYS A 23 -1.48 -2.26 5.02
CA CYS A 23 -1.79 -2.03 6.43
C CYS A 23 -2.37 -0.64 6.68
N TRP A 24 -1.83 0.39 6.03
CA TRP A 24 -2.34 1.76 6.14
C TRP A 24 -3.73 1.91 5.51
N ARG A 25 -3.94 1.34 4.31
CA ARG A 25 -5.25 1.39 3.65
C ARG A 25 -6.32 0.65 4.46
N LEU A 26 -5.99 -0.53 4.99
CA LEU A 26 -6.86 -1.28 5.90
C LEU A 26 -7.18 -0.47 7.16
N ALA A 27 -6.18 0.13 7.80
CA ALA A 27 -6.37 0.96 9.00
C ALA A 27 -7.29 2.16 8.73
N LYS A 28 -7.08 2.87 7.61
CA LYS A 28 -7.96 3.96 7.14
C LYS A 28 -9.39 3.48 6.97
N GLN A 29 -9.59 2.38 6.26
CA GLN A 29 -10.94 1.88 5.98
C GLN A 29 -11.67 1.44 7.25
N LEU A 30 -11.00 0.70 8.14
CA LEU A 30 -11.57 0.28 9.42
C LEU A 30 -11.92 1.48 10.32
N GLN A 31 -11.11 2.53 10.31
CA GLN A 31 -11.39 3.75 11.06
C GLN A 31 -12.55 4.53 10.42
N GLN A 32 -12.48 4.83 9.13
CA GLN A 32 -13.39 5.78 8.47
C GLN A 32 -14.78 5.18 8.21
N GLU A 33 -14.85 3.93 7.77
CA GLU A 33 -16.11 3.29 7.37
C GLU A 33 -16.76 2.49 8.50
N HIS A 34 -15.96 2.00 9.45
CA HIS A 34 -16.44 1.14 10.54
C HIS A 34 -16.29 1.76 11.94
N GLN A 35 -15.71 2.96 12.05
CA GLN A 35 -15.55 3.70 13.31
C GLN A 35 -14.87 2.90 14.41
N LEU A 36 -13.90 2.07 14.02
CA LEU A 36 -13.04 1.32 14.91
C LEU A 36 -11.86 2.19 15.37
N HIS A 37 -11.44 2.01 16.63
CA HIS A 37 -10.19 2.55 17.14
C HIS A 37 -9.05 1.63 16.71
N ILE A 38 -8.11 2.20 15.94
CA ILE A 38 -6.99 1.45 15.38
C ILE A 38 -5.68 1.92 16.01
N ARG A 39 -4.87 0.96 16.47
CA ARG A 39 -3.43 1.16 16.65
C ARG A 39 -2.67 0.41 15.56
N LEU A 40 -1.89 1.14 14.78
CA LEU A 40 -1.02 0.60 13.75
C LEU A 40 0.43 0.63 14.23
N PHE A 41 1.00 -0.53 14.48
CA PHE A 41 2.41 -0.70 14.83
C PHE A 41 3.24 -0.83 13.55
N ILE A 42 4.24 0.02 13.38
CA ILE A 42 5.13 0.07 12.20
C ILE A 42 6.58 0.00 12.64
N ASP A 43 7.38 -0.89 12.04
CA ASP A 43 8.79 -1.08 12.38
C ASP A 43 9.74 -0.07 11.70
N ASP A 44 9.42 0.36 10.48
CA ASP A 44 10.17 1.40 9.76
C ASP A 44 9.31 2.63 9.42
N LEU A 45 9.39 3.63 10.29
CA LEU A 45 8.71 4.91 10.09
C LEU A 45 9.24 5.70 8.89
N ASN A 46 10.50 5.50 8.47
CA ASN A 46 11.07 6.25 7.34
C ASN A 46 10.44 5.80 6.02
N VAL A 47 10.21 4.49 5.86
CA VAL A 47 9.49 3.97 4.69
C VAL A 47 8.02 4.39 4.74
N ALA A 48 7.38 4.29 5.91
CA ALA A 48 5.97 4.66 6.06
C ALA A 48 5.69 6.15 5.75
N LYS A 49 6.66 7.04 6.02
CA LYS A 49 6.53 8.48 5.75
C LYS A 49 6.29 8.81 4.26
N TYR A 50 6.74 7.96 3.33
CA TYR A 50 6.45 8.14 1.91
C TYR A 50 4.95 8.04 1.60
N LEU A 51 4.23 7.15 2.29
CA LEU A 51 2.78 6.95 2.11
C LEU A 51 1.94 7.79 3.08
N ILE A 52 2.53 8.20 4.21
CA ILE A 52 1.91 9.00 5.26
C ILE A 52 2.75 10.29 5.44
N PRO A 53 2.62 11.31 4.57
CA PRO A 53 3.49 12.48 4.60
C PRO A 53 3.47 13.27 5.91
N ALA A 54 2.35 13.21 6.65
CA ALA A 54 2.18 13.84 7.95
C ALA A 54 2.95 13.15 9.10
N LEU A 55 3.57 12.00 8.83
CA LEU A 55 4.28 11.21 9.81
C LEU A 55 5.59 11.89 10.25
N ASP A 56 5.74 12.05 11.57
CA ASP A 56 7.01 12.43 12.21
C ASP A 56 7.76 11.16 12.63
N THR A 57 8.91 10.90 12.03
CA THR A 57 9.72 9.69 12.30
C THR A 57 10.42 9.72 13.65
N LEU A 58 10.46 10.88 14.32
CA LEU A 58 11.08 11.04 15.64
C LEU A 58 10.12 10.71 16.79
N LEU A 59 8.82 10.62 16.52
CA LEU A 59 7.81 10.31 17.53
C LEU A 59 7.58 8.80 17.62
N ALA A 60 7.78 8.25 18.81
CA ALA A 60 7.48 6.84 19.10
C ALA A 60 5.97 6.53 18.98
N GLN A 61 5.11 7.52 19.21
CA GLN A 61 3.68 7.41 19.04
C GLN A 61 3.09 8.74 18.54
N GLN A 62 2.17 8.67 17.60
CA GLN A 62 1.43 9.82 17.07
C GLN A 62 0.02 9.41 16.62
N THR A 63 -0.83 10.38 16.31
CA THR A 63 -2.17 10.11 15.77
C THR A 63 -2.35 10.86 14.46
N ILE A 64 -2.70 10.14 13.41
CA ILE A 64 -2.93 10.67 12.06
C ILE A 64 -4.24 10.08 11.54
N GLN A 65 -5.15 10.91 11.05
CA GLN A 65 -6.47 10.48 10.57
C GLN A 65 -7.22 9.59 11.60
N ASN A 66 -7.17 9.97 12.87
CA ASN A 66 -7.75 9.21 14.01
C ASN A 66 -7.22 7.78 14.19
N ILE A 67 -6.08 7.45 13.57
CA ILE A 67 -5.36 6.19 13.76
C ILE A 67 -4.14 6.48 14.61
N THR A 68 -3.99 5.75 15.71
CA THR A 68 -2.78 5.82 16.52
C THR A 68 -1.68 5.01 15.85
N ILE A 69 -0.59 5.66 15.50
CA ILE A 69 0.59 5.03 14.90
C ILE A 69 1.65 4.90 15.99
N VAL A 70 2.22 3.70 16.12
CA VAL A 70 3.25 3.38 17.11
C VAL A 70 4.47 2.81 16.39
N SER A 71 5.63 3.41 16.61
CA SER A 71 6.90 2.82 16.20
C SER A 71 7.18 1.60 17.08
N TRP A 72 7.43 0.44 16.47
CA TRP A 72 7.80 -0.76 17.23
C TRP A 72 9.11 -1.38 16.79
N SER A 73 9.72 -2.09 17.74
CA SER A 73 10.92 -2.89 17.55
C SER A 73 10.88 -4.06 18.53
N THR A 74 11.91 -4.90 18.50
CA THR A 74 12.10 -5.97 19.48
C THR A 74 12.20 -5.48 20.93
N ASN A 75 12.51 -4.19 21.14
CA ASN A 75 12.65 -3.57 22.46
C ASN A 75 11.41 -2.79 22.92
N THR A 76 10.35 -2.75 22.11
CA THR A 76 9.13 -2.03 22.46
C THR A 76 8.43 -2.69 23.63
N THR A 77 8.10 -1.89 24.65
CA THR A 77 7.33 -2.35 25.81
C THR A 77 5.83 -2.25 25.50
N PHE A 78 5.11 -3.35 25.68
CA PHE A 78 3.66 -3.41 25.51
C PHE A 78 2.98 -3.48 26.88
N THR A 79 1.92 -2.70 27.07
CA THR A 79 1.20 -2.61 28.36
C THR A 79 -0.19 -3.25 28.32
N HIS A 80 -0.80 -3.34 27.14
CA HIS A 80 -2.10 -3.98 26.93
C HIS A 80 -2.27 -4.44 25.47
N ASN A 81 -3.05 -5.51 25.28
CA ASN A 81 -3.47 -5.98 23.95
C ASN A 81 -4.80 -5.31 23.51
N ALA A 82 -5.11 -5.44 22.23
CA ALA A 82 -6.43 -5.15 21.69
C ALA A 82 -7.31 -6.41 21.66
N GLN A 83 -8.62 -6.20 21.48
CA GLN A 83 -9.60 -7.28 21.37
C GLN A 83 -9.45 -8.05 20.06
N VAL A 84 -9.03 -7.36 19.00
CA VAL A 84 -8.65 -7.92 17.72
C VAL A 84 -7.22 -7.53 17.40
N VAL A 85 -6.41 -8.50 16.99
CA VAL A 85 -5.01 -8.32 16.66
C VAL A 85 -4.76 -8.88 15.27
N ILE A 86 -4.29 -8.04 14.36
CA ILE A 86 -3.90 -8.40 13.00
C ILE A 86 -2.37 -8.51 12.95
N GLU A 87 -1.87 -9.72 12.78
CA GLU A 87 -0.50 -10.03 12.37
C GLU A 87 -0.46 -9.97 10.83
N SER A 88 0.16 -8.95 10.23
CA SER A 88 0.23 -8.86 8.77
C SER A 88 1.42 -9.62 8.22
N PHE A 89 1.21 -10.41 7.16
CA PHE A 89 2.24 -11.07 6.36
C PHE A 89 3.18 -11.96 7.16
N ALA A 90 2.63 -12.62 8.19
CA ALA A 90 3.39 -13.44 9.13
C ALA A 90 4.60 -12.68 9.73
N CYS A 91 4.43 -11.39 10.04
CA CYS A 91 5.49 -10.54 10.61
C CYS A 91 6.02 -11.01 11.96
N GLU A 92 5.34 -11.98 12.58
CA GLU A 92 5.56 -12.49 13.93
C GLU A 92 5.33 -11.44 15.02
N LEU A 93 4.29 -11.64 15.82
CA LEU A 93 4.03 -10.78 16.97
C LEU A 93 5.13 -10.92 18.03
N PRO A 94 5.57 -9.81 18.68
CA PRO A 94 6.52 -9.86 19.79
C PRO A 94 6.08 -10.83 20.89
N PRO A 95 6.99 -11.63 21.47
CA PRO A 95 6.67 -12.50 22.60
C PRO A 95 6.04 -11.75 23.78
N GLN A 96 6.48 -10.51 24.03
CA GLN A 96 5.93 -9.65 25.07
C GLN A 96 4.47 -9.28 24.81
N TYR A 97 4.10 -9.03 23.54
CA TYR A 97 2.72 -8.74 23.17
C TYR A 97 1.85 -10.00 23.21
N LEU A 98 2.35 -11.13 22.71
CA LEU A 98 1.68 -12.43 22.78
C LEU A 98 1.34 -12.83 24.22
N ALA A 99 2.21 -12.52 25.19
CA ALA A 99 1.99 -12.80 26.60
C ALA A 99 0.84 -11.98 27.23
N LEU A 100 0.46 -10.85 26.62
CA LEU A 100 -0.67 -10.03 27.04
C LEU A 100 -2.00 -10.52 26.46
N MET A 101 -1.97 -11.33 25.39
CA MET A 101 -3.17 -11.82 24.74
C MET A 101 -3.85 -12.90 25.56
N HIS A 102 -5.18 -12.92 25.51
CA HIS A 102 -6.03 -13.87 26.23
C HIS A 102 -6.70 -14.85 25.25
N PRO A 103 -7.23 -16.00 25.71
CA PRO A 103 -7.88 -16.98 24.83
C PRO A 103 -9.07 -16.44 24.00
N ASP A 104 -9.67 -15.33 24.44
CA ASP A 104 -10.76 -14.60 23.78
C ASP A 104 -10.27 -13.49 22.84
N THR A 105 -8.96 -13.21 22.78
CA THR A 105 -8.39 -12.30 21.78
C THR A 105 -8.53 -12.88 20.38
N ILE A 106 -9.12 -12.10 19.47
CA ILE A 106 -9.26 -12.49 18.07
C ILE A 106 -7.95 -12.20 17.36
N TRP A 107 -7.16 -13.24 17.11
CA TRP A 107 -5.89 -13.13 16.40
C TRP A 107 -6.06 -13.53 14.94
N ILE A 108 -5.87 -12.57 14.04
CA ILE A 108 -5.95 -12.74 12.60
C ILE A 108 -4.53 -12.66 12.02
N ASN A 109 -4.13 -13.66 11.23
CA ASN A 109 -2.98 -13.59 10.35
C ASN A 109 -3.45 -13.15 8.97
N LEU A 110 -3.16 -11.91 8.59
CA LEU A 110 -3.46 -11.37 7.26
C LEU A 110 -2.38 -11.81 6.29
N GLU A 111 -2.74 -12.63 5.31
CA GLU A 111 -1.82 -13.16 4.32
C GLU A 111 -1.70 -12.24 3.09
N TYR A 112 -0.68 -12.49 2.27
CA TYR A 112 -0.59 -11.84 0.96
C TYR A 112 -1.76 -12.25 0.06
N LEU A 113 -2.15 -11.34 -0.83
CA LEU A 113 -3.14 -11.59 -1.87
C LEU A 113 -2.63 -12.68 -2.83
N SER A 114 -3.48 -13.67 -3.12
CA SER A 114 -3.20 -14.65 -4.18
C SER A 114 -4.46 -14.95 -5.00
N ALA A 115 -4.24 -15.25 -6.27
CA ALA A 115 -5.25 -15.78 -7.19
C ALA A 115 -5.23 -17.31 -7.28
N GLU A 116 -4.31 -17.97 -6.57
CA GLU A 116 -4.21 -19.43 -6.60
C GLU A 116 -5.45 -20.08 -5.98
N ALA A 117 -5.99 -21.12 -6.62
CA ALA A 117 -7.27 -21.71 -6.21
C ALA A 117 -7.26 -22.25 -4.77
N TRP A 118 -6.09 -22.69 -4.28
CA TRP A 118 -5.96 -23.31 -2.96
C TRP A 118 -6.17 -22.32 -1.80
N VAL A 119 -6.00 -21.01 -1.99
CA VAL A 119 -6.11 -20.06 -0.86
C VAL A 119 -7.51 -20.03 -0.25
N GLY A 120 -8.54 -20.35 -1.04
CA GLY A 120 -9.91 -20.47 -0.53
C GLY A 120 -10.11 -21.63 0.46
N ASP A 121 -9.28 -22.68 0.39
CA ASP A 121 -9.37 -23.82 1.30
C ASP A 121 -8.71 -23.54 2.67
N PHE A 122 -7.85 -22.52 2.72
CA PHE A 122 -7.14 -22.08 3.93
C PHE A 122 -7.69 -20.79 4.53
N HIS A 123 -8.47 -20.01 3.78
CA HIS A 123 -9.17 -18.85 4.31
C HIS A 123 -10.09 -19.23 5.49
N ALA A 124 -10.06 -18.42 6.55
CA ALA A 124 -10.78 -18.61 7.81
C ALA A 124 -10.46 -19.91 8.58
N LYS A 125 -9.47 -20.69 8.16
CA LYS A 125 -8.91 -21.77 8.98
C LYS A 125 -8.19 -21.19 10.19
N ASN A 126 -7.94 -22.03 11.18
CA ASN A 126 -7.22 -21.63 12.37
C ASN A 126 -6.18 -22.66 12.80
N SER A 127 -5.21 -22.19 13.58
CA SER A 127 -4.24 -23.02 14.29
C SER A 127 -4.15 -22.59 15.74
N LYS A 128 -3.79 -23.54 16.62
CA LYS A 128 -3.58 -23.28 18.05
C LYS A 128 -2.13 -22.94 18.33
N ARG A 129 -1.89 -21.95 19.18
CA ARG A 129 -0.58 -21.63 19.77
C ARG A 129 -0.76 -21.46 21.28
N GLY A 130 -0.47 -22.52 22.03
CA GLY A 130 -0.81 -22.57 23.45
C GLY A 130 -2.32 -22.44 23.65
N GLN A 131 -2.75 -21.44 24.43
CA GLN A 131 -4.17 -21.15 24.67
C GLN A 131 -4.79 -20.23 23.60
N LEU A 132 -3.98 -19.63 22.74
CA LEU A 132 -4.42 -18.69 21.70
C LEU A 132 -4.84 -19.45 20.43
N THR A 133 -5.76 -18.84 19.68
CA THR A 133 -6.20 -19.32 18.38
C THR A 133 -5.84 -18.29 17.33
N ARG A 134 -5.02 -18.66 16.35
CA ARG A 134 -4.67 -17.82 15.22
C ARG A 134 -5.54 -18.18 14.02
N HIS A 135 -6.19 -17.21 13.41
CA HIS A 135 -7.08 -17.37 12.26
C HIS A 135 -6.42 -16.83 10.99
N PHE A 136 -6.37 -17.63 9.93
CA PHE A 136 -5.77 -17.22 8.67
C PHE A 136 -6.78 -16.45 7.80
N PHE A 137 -6.40 -15.27 7.34
CA PHE A 137 -7.19 -14.44 6.44
C PHE A 137 -6.43 -14.27 5.13
N PHE A 138 -6.82 -15.04 4.12
CA PHE A 138 -6.31 -14.93 2.75
C PHE A 138 -7.18 -13.99 1.91
N PRO A 139 -6.69 -12.80 1.49
CA PRO A 139 -7.33 -12.01 0.44
C PRO A 139 -7.34 -12.77 -0.89
N GLY A 140 -8.33 -12.50 -1.73
CA GLY A 140 -8.44 -13.18 -3.03
C GLY A 140 -9.63 -12.73 -3.86
N PHE A 141 -9.72 -13.30 -5.06
CA PHE A 141 -10.66 -12.88 -6.11
C PHE A 141 -11.97 -13.69 -6.15
N THR A 142 -12.20 -14.59 -5.19
CA THR A 142 -13.38 -15.45 -5.16
C THR A 142 -14.18 -15.29 -3.87
N SER A 143 -15.44 -15.73 -3.88
CA SER A 143 -16.29 -15.73 -2.68
C SER A 143 -15.81 -16.66 -1.56
N LYS A 144 -14.82 -17.54 -1.82
CA LYS A 144 -14.21 -18.41 -0.80
C LYS A 144 -13.04 -17.75 -0.07
N THR A 145 -12.61 -16.57 -0.51
CA THR A 145 -11.49 -15.82 0.06
C THR A 145 -11.98 -14.58 0.81
N GLY A 146 -11.08 -13.88 1.49
CA GLY A 146 -11.38 -12.67 2.26
C GLY A 146 -11.69 -11.44 1.41
N GLY A 147 -11.76 -11.58 0.09
CA GLY A 147 -12.03 -10.50 -0.84
C GLY A 147 -10.81 -9.59 -1.03
N LEU A 148 -11.10 -8.35 -1.42
CA LEU A 148 -10.12 -7.30 -1.71
C LEU A 148 -10.46 -6.05 -0.91
N LEU A 149 -9.42 -5.32 -0.48
CA LEU A 149 -9.60 -3.97 0.06
C LEU A 149 -10.23 -3.09 -1.02
N ARG A 150 -11.34 -2.45 -0.67
CA ARG A 150 -12.08 -1.57 -1.57
C ARG A 150 -12.98 -0.67 -0.73
N GLU A 151 -12.64 0.60 -0.67
CA GLU A 151 -13.44 1.64 -0.03
C GLU A 151 -14.80 1.76 -0.74
N HIS A 152 -15.86 2.07 0.01
CA HIS A 152 -17.22 2.15 -0.52
C HIS A 152 -17.34 3.20 -1.63
N ASP A 153 -16.66 4.33 -1.45
CA ASP A 153 -16.76 5.49 -2.34
C ASP A 153 -15.79 5.47 -3.54
N ILE A 154 -14.89 4.48 -3.64
CA ILE A 154 -13.86 4.46 -4.69
C ILE A 154 -14.44 4.46 -6.11
N VAL A 155 -15.59 3.81 -6.30
CA VAL A 155 -16.28 3.74 -7.60
C VAL A 155 -16.87 5.10 -7.98
N ASN A 156 -17.46 5.80 -7.00
CA ASN A 156 -18.05 7.12 -7.21
C ASN A 156 -16.95 8.16 -7.48
N ALA A 157 -15.86 8.10 -6.72
CA ALA A 157 -14.69 8.95 -6.90
C ALA A 157 -14.09 8.78 -8.31
N LYS A 158 -13.98 7.54 -8.80
CA LYS A 158 -13.50 7.25 -10.16
C LYS A 158 -14.38 7.87 -11.24
N GLN A 159 -15.70 7.73 -11.15
CA GLN A 159 -16.62 8.33 -12.11
C GLN A 159 -16.53 9.85 -12.12
N GLN A 160 -16.50 10.48 -10.94
CA GLN A 160 -16.37 11.93 -10.82
C GLN A 160 -15.01 12.44 -11.32
N HIS A 161 -13.93 11.69 -11.09
CA HIS A 161 -12.61 12.06 -11.59
C HIS A 161 -12.53 11.94 -13.12
N LEU A 162 -13.06 10.87 -13.71
CA LEU A 162 -13.15 10.73 -15.17
C LEU A 162 -13.92 11.90 -15.80
N LEU A 163 -14.98 12.37 -15.13
CA LEU A 163 -15.77 13.53 -15.57
C LEU A 163 -15.07 14.88 -15.33
N LYS A 164 -14.09 14.96 -14.43
CA LYS A 164 -13.42 16.20 -13.99
C LYS A 164 -11.94 16.28 -14.37
N SER A 165 -11.37 15.28 -15.02
CA SER A 165 -9.92 15.13 -15.20
C SER A 165 -9.31 16.32 -15.95
N SER A 166 -8.75 17.24 -15.17
CA SER A 166 -7.96 18.42 -15.56
C SER A 166 -6.58 18.43 -14.90
N THR A 167 -6.22 17.36 -14.16
CA THR A 167 -4.96 17.25 -13.42
C THR A 167 -3.77 16.96 -14.33
N LEU A 168 -4.00 16.30 -15.45
CA LEU A 168 -3.03 16.08 -16.51
C LEU A 168 -3.50 16.83 -17.76
N PRO A 169 -2.59 17.43 -18.54
CA PRO A 169 -2.98 18.13 -19.77
C PRO A 169 -3.88 17.27 -20.66
N ALA A 170 -4.93 17.88 -21.21
CA ALA A 170 -5.78 17.26 -22.22
C ALA A 170 -5.02 17.26 -23.55
N HIS A 171 -4.13 16.30 -23.72
CA HIS A 171 -3.49 15.99 -25.00
C HIS A 171 -4.08 14.68 -25.53
N ASP A 172 -4.13 14.51 -26.85
CA ASP A 172 -4.49 13.25 -27.55
C ASP A 172 -3.40 12.16 -27.41
N HIS A 173 -2.58 12.23 -26.36
CA HIS A 173 -1.52 11.25 -26.10
C HIS A 173 -2.07 10.09 -25.27
N LEU A 174 -1.57 8.88 -25.51
CA LEU A 174 -1.75 7.77 -24.60
C LEU A 174 -1.06 8.09 -23.26
N LYS A 175 -1.79 8.02 -22.15
CA LYS A 175 -1.28 8.30 -20.80
C LYS A 175 -0.91 7.01 -20.11
N VAL A 176 0.33 6.90 -19.66
CA VAL A 176 0.86 5.72 -18.98
C VAL A 176 1.38 6.10 -17.60
N SER A 177 1.02 5.39 -16.54
CA SER A 177 1.77 5.44 -15.27
C SER A 177 2.80 4.31 -15.24
N LEU A 178 3.99 4.58 -14.71
CA LEU A 178 5.04 3.57 -14.58
C LEU A 178 5.62 3.57 -13.16
N PHE A 179 5.31 2.50 -12.41
CA PHE A 179 5.80 2.24 -11.08
C PHE A 179 6.18 0.75 -10.96
N CYS A 180 7.47 0.46 -10.78
CA CYS A 180 7.94 -0.91 -10.75
C CYS A 180 9.23 -1.07 -9.93
N TYR A 181 9.69 -2.31 -9.76
CA TYR A 181 10.94 -2.60 -9.06
C TYR A 181 12.18 -2.27 -9.91
N PRO A 182 13.33 -1.95 -9.29
CA PRO A 182 14.58 -1.61 -9.99
C PRO A 182 15.06 -2.62 -11.03
N HIS A 183 14.71 -3.89 -10.87
CA HIS A 183 15.15 -4.98 -11.75
C HIS A 183 14.21 -5.24 -12.94
N ALA A 184 13.08 -4.53 -13.03
CA ALA A 184 12.19 -4.63 -14.17
C ALA A 184 12.91 -4.17 -15.46
N PRO A 185 12.61 -4.75 -16.63
CA PRO A 185 13.27 -4.42 -17.90
C PRO A 185 12.78 -3.08 -18.50
N ILE A 186 12.87 -2.01 -17.72
CA ILE A 186 12.30 -0.68 -18.02
C ILE A 186 12.82 -0.12 -19.35
N ALA A 187 14.11 -0.24 -19.64
CA ALA A 187 14.69 0.31 -20.88
C ALA A 187 14.06 -0.30 -22.14
N SER A 188 13.72 -1.60 -22.11
CA SER A 188 13.05 -2.26 -23.24
C SER A 188 11.61 -1.74 -23.41
N LEU A 189 10.89 -1.56 -22.30
CA LEU A 189 9.56 -0.97 -22.29
C LEU A 189 9.58 0.47 -22.83
N LEU A 190 10.48 1.33 -22.35
CA LEU A 190 10.60 2.71 -22.80
C LEU A 190 10.97 2.78 -24.29
N THR A 191 11.85 1.89 -24.77
CA THR A 191 12.18 1.77 -26.20
C THR A 191 10.94 1.41 -27.02
N ALA A 192 10.15 0.42 -26.58
CA ALA A 192 8.93 0.03 -27.28
C ALA A 192 7.91 1.17 -27.34
N ILE A 193 7.71 1.88 -26.22
CA ILE A 193 6.81 3.05 -26.15
C ILE A 193 7.29 4.16 -27.08
N ALA A 194 8.58 4.51 -27.05
CA ALA A 194 9.15 5.56 -27.89
C ALA A 194 9.02 5.29 -29.40
N ASN A 195 9.00 4.01 -29.81
CA ASN A 195 8.83 3.57 -31.20
C ASN A 195 7.38 3.24 -31.56
N SER A 196 6.40 3.49 -30.68
CA SER A 196 4.98 3.30 -31.00
C SER A 196 4.51 4.28 -32.08
N ASN A 197 3.32 4.06 -32.64
CA ASN A 197 2.75 4.89 -33.72
C ASN A 197 1.92 6.09 -33.22
N GLN A 198 1.86 6.31 -31.91
CA GLN A 198 1.11 7.40 -31.27
C GLN A 198 1.97 8.06 -30.20
N GLN A 199 1.68 9.33 -29.88
CA GLN A 199 2.38 10.02 -28.79
C GLN A 199 1.96 9.44 -27.43
N VAL A 200 2.93 9.29 -26.53
CA VAL A 200 2.73 8.70 -25.20
C VAL A 200 3.31 9.64 -24.13
N SER A 201 2.46 10.00 -23.17
CA SER A 201 2.88 10.69 -21.94
C SER A 201 3.01 9.67 -20.82
N CYS A 202 4.25 9.40 -20.38
CA CYS A 202 4.56 8.45 -19.32
C CYS A 202 4.90 9.19 -18.02
N TYR A 203 4.15 8.92 -16.95
CA TYR A 203 4.30 9.52 -15.64
C TYR A 203 5.04 8.57 -14.70
N VAL A 204 6.19 9.00 -14.21
CA VAL A 204 7.07 8.19 -13.35
C VAL A 204 7.19 8.85 -11.97
N PRO A 205 6.66 8.25 -10.90
CA PRO A 205 6.87 8.73 -9.54
C PRO A 205 8.34 8.71 -9.14
N ASN A 206 8.75 9.69 -8.36
CA ASN A 206 10.09 9.79 -7.79
C ASN A 206 10.39 8.58 -6.90
N SER A 207 11.09 7.61 -7.46
CA SER A 207 11.32 6.29 -6.87
C SER A 207 12.69 5.76 -7.31
N ASN A 208 13.06 4.60 -6.77
CA ASN A 208 14.36 3.97 -7.03
C ASN A 208 14.63 3.64 -8.51
N ILE A 209 13.62 3.62 -9.38
CA ILE A 209 13.78 3.40 -10.82
C ILE A 209 14.30 4.63 -11.59
N LEU A 210 14.30 5.83 -11.00
CA LEU A 210 14.72 7.04 -11.72
C LEU A 210 16.16 6.99 -12.23
N SER A 211 17.05 6.27 -11.54
CA SER A 211 18.43 6.08 -12.02
C SER A 211 18.51 5.29 -13.34
N THR A 212 17.65 4.29 -13.51
CA THR A 212 17.55 3.50 -14.75
C THR A 212 16.90 4.32 -15.86
N VAL A 213 15.88 5.12 -15.51
CA VAL A 213 15.23 6.04 -16.45
C VAL A 213 16.20 7.12 -16.91
N ALA A 214 16.98 7.72 -16.01
CA ALA A 214 17.98 8.73 -16.35
C ALA A 214 18.99 8.22 -17.39
N LYS A 215 19.49 6.99 -17.18
CA LYS A 215 20.40 6.31 -18.12
C LYS A 215 19.78 6.13 -19.51
N PHE A 216 18.49 5.78 -19.59
CA PHE A 216 17.79 5.64 -20.88
C PHE A 216 17.78 6.96 -21.68
N PHE A 217 17.67 8.10 -21.00
CA PHE A 217 17.71 9.44 -21.61
C PHE A 217 19.13 10.05 -21.67
N GLU A 218 20.18 9.28 -21.39
CA GLU A 218 21.57 9.76 -21.35
C GLU A 218 21.76 10.95 -20.38
N ARG A 219 21.06 10.91 -19.24
CA ARG A 219 21.14 11.90 -18.14
C ARG A 219 21.82 11.30 -16.92
N GLU A 220 22.54 12.14 -16.18
CA GLU A 220 23.17 11.77 -14.91
C GLU A 220 22.13 11.52 -13.81
N SER A 221 21.15 12.42 -13.68
CA SER A 221 20.06 12.34 -12.72
C SER A 221 18.76 12.91 -13.29
N LEU A 222 17.66 12.57 -12.62
CA LEU A 222 16.31 13.10 -12.87
C LEU A 222 15.67 13.51 -11.55
N HIS A 223 14.85 14.56 -11.59
CA HIS A 223 14.19 15.15 -10.43
C HIS A 223 12.69 15.37 -10.69
N PRO A 224 11.84 15.38 -9.64
CA PRO A 224 10.44 15.78 -9.77
C PRO A 224 10.30 17.11 -10.52
N GLY A 225 9.42 17.14 -11.52
CA GLY A 225 9.21 18.27 -12.42
C GLY A 225 9.97 18.16 -13.75
N ASP A 226 10.95 17.26 -13.86
CA ASP A 226 11.64 17.05 -15.14
C ASP A 226 10.71 16.47 -16.20
N GLN A 227 10.88 16.95 -17.43
CA GLN A 227 10.20 16.44 -18.61
C GLN A 227 11.22 16.15 -19.71
N LEU A 228 11.17 14.95 -20.28
CA LEU A 228 12.09 14.50 -21.32
C LEU A 228 11.31 13.89 -22.47
N THR A 229 11.74 14.15 -23.70
CA THR A 229 11.10 13.57 -24.88
C THR A 229 12.12 12.79 -25.70
N TYR A 230 11.77 11.56 -26.07
CA TYR A 230 12.51 10.72 -26.99
C TYR A 230 11.53 10.07 -27.97
N LYS A 231 11.60 10.47 -29.24
CA LYS A 231 10.63 10.09 -30.28
C LYS A 231 9.19 10.36 -29.80
N ASN A 232 8.33 9.33 -29.77
CA ASN A 232 6.93 9.46 -29.36
C ASN A 232 6.72 9.34 -27.84
N LEU A 233 7.77 9.14 -27.05
CA LEU A 233 7.70 9.11 -25.59
C LEU A 233 8.03 10.49 -25.01
N THR A 234 7.08 11.08 -24.28
CA THR A 234 7.35 12.16 -23.34
C THR A 234 7.22 11.62 -21.91
N LEU A 235 8.32 11.64 -21.17
CA LEU A 235 8.37 11.22 -19.77
C LEU A 235 8.23 12.44 -18.85
N HIS A 236 7.37 12.31 -17.84
CA HIS A 236 7.15 13.29 -16.78
C HIS A 236 7.54 12.68 -15.44
N VAL A 237 8.53 13.27 -14.78
CA VAL A 237 8.93 12.86 -13.43
C VAL A 237 8.02 13.56 -12.43
N ILE A 238 7.21 12.81 -11.71
CA ILE A 238 6.26 13.34 -10.72
C ILE A 238 6.76 13.06 -9.30
N PRO A 239 6.34 13.84 -8.28
CA PRO A 239 6.65 13.51 -6.89
C PRO A 239 6.13 12.12 -6.51
N PHE A 240 6.68 11.53 -5.45
CA PHE A 240 6.06 10.36 -4.83
C PHE A 240 4.71 10.79 -4.25
N LEU A 241 3.64 10.09 -4.62
CA LEU A 241 2.27 10.49 -4.32
C LEU A 241 1.76 9.83 -3.04
N SER A 242 0.77 10.47 -2.40
CA SER A 242 -0.07 9.80 -1.41
C SER A 242 -0.87 8.67 -2.07
N GLN A 243 -1.37 7.69 -1.31
CA GLN A 243 -2.21 6.62 -1.88
C GLN A 243 -3.45 7.19 -2.62
N ASP A 244 -4.10 8.19 -2.04
CA ASP A 244 -5.31 8.79 -2.61
C ASP A 244 -5.01 9.56 -3.90
N ASP A 245 -3.83 10.20 -4.01
CA ASP A 245 -3.41 10.88 -5.24
C ASP A 245 -2.88 9.89 -6.28
N TYR A 246 -2.29 8.78 -5.85
CA TYR A 246 -1.90 7.70 -6.74
C TYR A 246 -3.14 7.04 -7.37
N ASP A 247 -4.22 6.83 -6.61
CA ASP A 247 -5.51 6.35 -7.14
C ASP A 247 -6.06 7.30 -8.23
N LYS A 248 -5.90 8.63 -8.06
CA LYS A 248 -6.27 9.63 -9.08
C LYS A 248 -5.40 9.54 -10.33
N LEU A 249 -4.08 9.33 -10.17
CA LEU A 249 -3.17 9.10 -11.30
C LEU A 249 -3.60 7.86 -12.08
N LEU A 250 -3.83 6.73 -11.39
CA LEU A 250 -4.27 5.47 -12.01
C LEU A 250 -5.59 5.63 -12.78
N CYS A 251 -6.51 6.46 -12.28
CA CYS A 251 -7.77 6.79 -12.97
C CYS A 251 -7.60 7.74 -14.16
N SER A 252 -6.49 8.48 -14.22
CA SER A 252 -6.21 9.47 -15.28
C SER A 252 -5.37 8.91 -16.42
N CYS A 253 -4.73 7.75 -16.21
CA CYS A 253 -3.93 7.04 -17.19
C CYS A 253 -4.74 5.95 -17.89
N ASP A 254 -4.42 5.71 -19.15
CA ASP A 254 -5.02 4.67 -19.99
C ASP A 254 -4.41 3.30 -19.70
N LEU A 255 -3.15 3.28 -19.26
CA LEU A 255 -2.40 2.07 -18.89
C LEU A 255 -1.54 2.34 -17.66
N ASN A 256 -1.48 1.37 -16.75
CA ASN A 256 -0.73 1.47 -15.50
C ASN A 256 0.21 0.25 -15.37
N PHE A 257 1.52 0.51 -15.28
CA PHE A 257 2.57 -0.47 -15.03
C PHE A 257 3.08 -0.37 -13.60
#